data_AF-A0A2D7HJ33-F1
#
_entry.id   AF-A0A2D7HJ33-F1
#
_cell.length_a   1.000
_cell.length_b   1.000
_cell.length_c   1.000
_cell.angle_alpha   90.00
_cell.angle_beta   90.00
_cell.angle_gamma   90.00
#
_symmetry.space_group_name_H-M   'P 1'
#
loop_
_entity.id
_entity.type
_entity.pdbx_description
1 polymer ?
#
loop_
_entity_poly.entity_id
_entity_poly.type
_entity_poly.pdbx_seq_one_letter_code
_entity_poly.pdbx_strand_id
1 'polypeptide(L)'
;MDFALKSIVRSLFPVFLGVLTLTSTVQAGQFGGGNRAVGGVMIDAAGVMRTATVQELQDLTTAMEQGWAPLAGEIAKQANMRMVSLRGIQNAIKKANEEGREIPRDVQYLAGLQRIEYVFVDKDKNDVIIAGPAEPWKVREDGFVVGTVTGGATMRLSDLVVALRSVETARQEGISCSIEPTAEGRLRLQKLMRRITLRPGQNPAVYEASMREAFGPQTIQLTGVPTDSRFARTMVAADYEMKRVAMGLTPSQVNGLNSYLQMSKNSAHASNQNPRWWMACDYDSLAKSEDGLAWKLSGQGVKTMTEIDAISDDGTASQTGRKDKFAQAWADAMTEKYAELSRRMPIFSDLQNIMDMTIVATLISQERLAQKANLDLDLFTVKSDDLPLSSYVTPKAVDPQCSFIRGRGGKWVVTASGGVDINGFEVVEKQQTDANLAKVCSTALAGTSENWWWDK
;
A
#
# COMPACT_ATOMS: atom_id res chain seq x y z
N MET A 1 -28.40 95.16 11.95
CA MET A 1 -29.05 94.10 12.76
C MET A 1 -28.07 92.94 12.82
N ASP A 2 -27.62 92.69 14.04
CA ASP A 2 -27.10 91.44 14.64
C ASP A 2 -25.95 90.61 14.03
N PHE A 3 -24.92 90.48 14.89
CA PHE A 3 -24.19 89.26 15.33
C PHE A 3 -23.93 88.16 14.27
N ALA A 4 -22.65 87.85 13.95
CA ALA A 4 -21.78 86.91 14.70
C ALA A 4 -22.36 85.48 14.81
N LEU A 5 -21.66 84.35 14.80
CA LEU A 5 -20.30 83.89 14.51
C LEU A 5 -20.36 82.38 14.91
N LYS A 6 -19.61 81.50 14.22
CA LYS A 6 -19.31 80.07 14.57
C LYS A 6 -20.50 79.10 14.35
N SER A 7 -20.32 77.92 13.74
CA SER A 7 -19.37 76.88 14.15
C SER A 7 -19.40 75.69 13.17
N ILE A 8 -18.21 75.20 12.76
CA ILE A 8 -17.76 73.77 12.73
C ILE A 8 -18.66 72.78 11.95
N VAL A 9 -18.22 72.12 10.86
CA VAL A 9 -17.29 70.99 10.85
C VAL A 9 -16.62 70.88 9.46
N ARG A 10 -15.29 71.00 9.42
CA ARG A 10 -14.45 70.38 8.39
C ARG A 10 -14.35 68.90 8.73
N SER A 11 -14.84 68.02 7.86
CA SER A 11 -14.43 66.61 7.90
C SER A 11 -13.78 66.27 6.56
N LEU A 12 -12.45 66.21 6.63
CA LEU A 12 -11.61 65.53 5.66
C LEU A 12 -12.10 64.09 5.56
N PHE A 13 -12.59 63.69 4.39
CA PHE A 13 -12.69 62.27 4.07
C PHE A 13 -11.26 61.75 3.89
N PRO A 14 -10.76 60.83 4.73
CA PRO A 14 -9.60 60.06 4.34
C PRO A 14 -10.03 59.19 3.17
N VAL A 15 -9.39 59.40 2.01
CA VAL A 15 -9.33 58.40 0.96
C VAL A 15 -8.60 57.22 1.58
N PHE A 16 -9.37 56.30 2.16
CA PHE A 16 -8.89 54.96 2.48
C PHE A 16 -8.59 54.32 1.13
N LEU A 17 -7.34 54.43 0.71
CA LEU A 17 -6.76 53.58 -0.30
C LEU A 17 -6.79 52.18 0.30
N GLY A 18 -7.92 51.49 0.12
CA GLY A 18 -8.06 50.08 0.41
C GLY A 18 -7.08 49.38 -0.53
N VAL A 19 -5.86 49.16 -0.05
CA VAL A 19 -4.99 48.14 -0.58
C VAL A 19 -5.73 46.84 -0.31
N LEU A 20 -6.55 46.41 -1.27
CA LEU A 20 -6.91 45.01 -1.40
C LEU A 20 -5.58 44.30 -1.65
N THR A 21 -4.92 43.90 -0.56
CA THR A 21 -4.04 42.75 -0.60
C THR A 21 -4.95 41.60 -0.97
N LEU A 22 -5.06 41.33 -2.28
CA LEU A 22 -5.36 40.02 -2.78
C LEU A 22 -4.28 39.12 -2.19
N THR A 23 -4.54 38.59 -1.00
CA THR A 23 -3.91 37.38 -0.54
C THR A 23 -4.38 36.33 -1.54
N SER A 24 -3.66 36.22 -2.66
CA SER A 24 -3.62 35.00 -3.42
C SER A 24 -3.12 33.96 -2.43
N THR A 25 -4.06 33.30 -1.74
CA THR A 25 -3.84 31.95 -1.27
C THR A 25 -3.41 31.21 -2.52
N VAL A 26 -2.09 31.06 -2.66
CA VAL A 26 -1.50 30.14 -3.59
C VAL A 26 -2.02 28.80 -3.12
N GLN A 27 -3.17 28.39 -3.65
CA GLN A 27 -3.50 26.99 -3.81
C GLN A 27 -2.40 26.47 -4.72
N ALA A 28 -1.25 26.17 -4.10
CA ALA A 28 -0.22 25.34 -4.66
C ALA A 28 -0.92 24.10 -5.21
N GLY A 29 -0.51 23.69 -6.40
CA GLY A 29 -1.08 22.61 -7.19
C GLY A 29 -1.22 21.32 -6.39
N GLN A 30 -2.31 21.25 -5.65
CA GLN A 30 -2.88 20.05 -5.09
C GLN A 30 -3.31 19.24 -6.30
N PHE A 31 -2.47 18.29 -6.72
CA PHE A 31 -2.73 17.24 -7.72
C PHE A 31 -4.17 17.28 -8.22
N GLY A 32 -4.39 18.12 -9.24
CA GLY A 32 -5.71 18.46 -9.75
C GLY A 32 -6.46 17.19 -10.17
N GLY A 33 -7.75 17.16 -9.85
CA GLY A 33 -8.63 15.99 -9.90
C GLY A 33 -8.38 15.03 -11.06
N GLY A 34 -7.99 13.79 -10.72
CA GLY A 34 -7.79 12.77 -11.75
C GLY A 34 -7.17 11.45 -11.27
N ASN A 35 -6.45 11.40 -10.16
CA ASN A 35 -5.79 10.18 -9.68
C ASN A 35 -6.77 9.17 -9.06
N ARG A 36 -7.60 8.58 -9.92
CA ARG A 36 -8.50 7.48 -9.57
C ARG A 36 -7.78 6.13 -9.55
N ALA A 37 -6.68 5.99 -10.30
CA ALA A 37 -5.92 4.75 -10.39
C ALA A 37 -4.81 4.67 -9.34
N VAL A 38 -4.85 3.62 -8.52
CA VAL A 38 -3.76 3.23 -7.60
C VAL A 38 -3.58 1.73 -7.76
N GLY A 39 -2.36 1.25 -7.92
CA GLY A 39 -2.12 -0.19 -7.96
C GLY A 39 -2.72 -0.91 -9.19
N GLY A 40 -2.92 -0.22 -10.31
CA GLY A 40 -3.54 -0.80 -11.52
C GLY A 40 -5.06 -0.97 -11.44
N VAL A 41 -5.70 -0.50 -10.35
CA VAL A 41 -7.17 -0.51 -10.19
C VAL A 41 -7.72 0.90 -10.19
N MET A 42 -8.92 1.06 -10.74
CA MET A 42 -9.73 2.28 -10.72
C MET A 42 -10.89 2.10 -9.76
N ILE A 43 -11.18 3.14 -8.99
CA ILE A 43 -12.34 3.19 -8.08
C ILE A 43 -13.24 4.34 -8.53
N ASP A 44 -14.50 4.04 -8.80
CA ASP A 44 -15.49 5.03 -9.21
C ASP A 44 -16.04 5.84 -8.02
N ALA A 45 -16.92 6.80 -8.28
CA ALA A 45 -17.51 7.65 -7.24
C ALA A 45 -18.40 6.88 -6.24
N ALA A 46 -18.90 5.70 -6.60
CA ALA A 46 -19.67 4.83 -5.73
C ALA A 46 -18.77 3.96 -4.83
N GLY A 47 -17.45 3.94 -5.08
CA GLY A 47 -16.49 3.08 -4.38
C GLY A 47 -16.39 1.68 -4.98
N VAL A 48 -16.86 1.49 -6.21
CA VAL A 48 -16.72 0.21 -6.94
C VAL A 48 -15.37 0.17 -7.62
N MET A 49 -14.61 -0.88 -7.34
CA MET A 49 -13.26 -1.10 -7.86
C MET A 49 -13.28 -2.05 -9.06
N ARG A 50 -12.48 -1.72 -10.07
CA ARG A 50 -12.19 -2.56 -11.23
C ARG A 50 -10.75 -2.39 -11.70
N THR A 51 -10.29 -3.28 -12.58
CA THR A 51 -9.03 -3.07 -13.30
C THR A 51 -9.09 -1.77 -14.12
N ALA A 52 -8.03 -0.97 -14.05
CA ALA A 52 -7.89 0.21 -14.88
C ALA A 52 -7.75 -0.18 -16.36
N THR A 53 -8.36 0.59 -17.25
CA THR A 53 -8.16 0.41 -18.69
C THR A 53 -6.78 0.92 -19.10
N VAL A 54 -6.26 0.43 -20.22
CA VAL A 54 -4.97 0.89 -20.77
C VAL A 54 -4.97 2.41 -20.98
N GLN A 55 -6.07 2.98 -21.48
CA GLN A 55 -6.18 4.42 -21.69
C GLN A 55 -6.14 5.19 -20.37
N GLU A 56 -6.86 4.75 -19.34
CA GLU A 56 -6.85 5.40 -18.02
C GLU A 56 -5.44 5.39 -17.39
N LEU A 57 -4.69 4.31 -17.59
CA LEU A 57 -3.30 4.22 -17.12
C LEU A 57 -2.36 5.12 -17.92
N GLN A 58 -2.53 5.21 -19.24
CA GLN A 58 -1.75 6.13 -20.09
C GLN A 58 -2.01 7.59 -19.75
N ASP A 59 -3.26 7.96 -19.51
CA ASP A 59 -3.65 9.32 -19.10
C ASP A 59 -3.02 9.66 -17.75
N LEU A 60 -3.04 8.70 -16.80
CA LEU A 60 -2.35 8.82 -15.51
C LEU A 60 -0.84 9.01 -15.68
N THR A 61 -0.19 8.15 -16.46
CA THR A 61 1.26 8.23 -16.71
C THR A 61 1.64 9.57 -17.33
N THR A 62 0.89 10.01 -18.34
CA THR A 62 1.11 11.31 -19.00
C THR A 62 0.99 12.47 -18.01
N ALA A 63 -0.03 12.46 -17.15
CA ALA A 63 -0.21 13.48 -16.12
C ALA A 63 0.92 13.46 -15.08
N MET A 64 1.44 12.28 -14.74
CA MET A 64 2.59 12.16 -13.83
C MET A 64 3.86 12.71 -14.49
N GLU A 65 4.13 12.36 -15.74
CA GLU A 65 5.35 12.77 -16.46
C GLU A 65 5.43 14.28 -16.71
N GLN A 66 4.29 14.97 -16.83
CA GLN A 66 4.20 16.42 -17.09
C GLN A 66 4.83 17.33 -16.01
N GLY A 67 5.41 16.77 -14.94
CA GLY A 67 6.17 17.51 -13.92
C GLY A 67 7.47 16.81 -13.49
N TRP A 68 7.98 15.86 -14.25
CA TRP A 68 9.15 15.07 -13.86
C TRP A 68 10.43 15.60 -14.51
N ALA A 69 11.29 16.20 -13.69
CA ALA A 69 12.68 16.43 -14.09
C ALA A 69 13.48 15.12 -14.02
N PRO A 70 14.38 14.84 -14.98
CA PRO A 70 15.31 13.72 -14.87
C PRO A 70 16.13 13.80 -13.57
N LEU A 71 16.26 12.67 -12.88
CA LEU A 71 17.14 12.56 -11.72
C LEU A 71 18.59 12.75 -12.18
N ALA A 72 19.36 13.54 -11.43
CA ALA A 72 20.76 13.83 -11.72
C ALA A 72 21.62 13.74 -10.45
N GLY A 73 22.92 13.49 -10.61
CA GLY A 73 23.86 13.35 -9.51
C GLY A 73 23.78 11.97 -8.83
N GLU A 74 24.17 11.89 -7.56
CA GLU A 74 24.29 10.62 -6.83
C GLU A 74 22.95 9.88 -6.67
N ILE A 75 21.82 10.60 -6.62
CA ILE A 75 20.49 9.97 -6.46
C ILE A 75 20.10 9.14 -7.67
N ALA A 76 20.69 9.45 -8.83
CA ALA A 76 20.49 8.74 -10.09
C ALA A 76 21.33 7.46 -10.19
N LYS A 77 22.06 7.08 -9.13
CA LYS A 77 22.81 5.83 -9.05
C LYS A 77 22.08 4.82 -8.16
N GLN A 78 22.26 3.54 -8.50
CA GLN A 78 21.84 2.44 -7.63
C GLN A 78 22.77 2.37 -6.41
N ALA A 79 22.19 2.12 -5.24
CA ALA A 79 22.89 1.94 -3.99
C ALA A 79 22.35 0.70 -3.27
N ASN A 80 23.25 -0.13 -2.73
CA ASN A 80 22.85 -1.28 -1.90
C ASN A 80 22.34 -0.82 -0.54
N MET A 81 22.81 0.33 -0.06
CA MET A 81 22.44 0.89 1.24
C MET A 81 22.36 2.41 1.14
N ARG A 82 21.17 2.92 0.80
CA ARG A 82 20.85 4.34 0.90
C ARG A 82 20.23 4.62 2.26
N MET A 83 20.78 5.61 2.92
CA MET A 83 20.39 6.09 4.23
C MET A 83 19.42 7.26 4.05
N VAL A 84 18.31 7.27 4.78
CA VAL A 84 17.27 8.32 4.70
C VAL A 84 16.96 8.82 6.11
N SER A 85 17.33 10.07 6.38
CA SER A 85 17.13 10.75 7.67
C SER A 85 15.68 11.23 7.82
N LEU A 86 14.98 10.78 8.86
CA LEU A 86 13.62 11.24 9.15
C LEU A 86 13.61 12.71 9.53
N ARG A 87 14.57 13.18 10.34
CA ARG A 87 14.72 14.60 10.66
C ARG A 87 14.99 15.44 9.41
N GLY A 88 15.85 14.95 8.52
CA GLY A 88 16.21 15.62 7.27
C GLY A 88 15.02 15.76 6.33
N ILE A 89 14.17 14.73 6.24
CA ILE A 89 12.87 14.83 5.54
C ILE A 89 11.99 15.92 6.15
N GLN A 90 11.84 15.97 7.48
CA GLN A 90 11.03 17.01 8.13
C GLN A 90 11.54 18.41 7.82
N ASN A 91 12.86 18.61 7.83
CA ASN A 91 13.49 19.87 7.46
C ASN A 91 13.23 20.25 5.99
N ALA A 92 13.30 19.27 5.08
CA ALA A 92 13.03 19.49 3.66
C ALA A 92 11.57 19.87 3.40
N ILE A 93 10.62 19.24 4.10
CA ILE A 93 9.19 19.58 4.03
C ILE A 93 8.94 20.97 4.58
N LYS A 94 9.48 21.27 5.77
CA LYS A 94 9.34 22.60 6.40
C LYS A 94 9.87 23.70 5.49
N LYS A 95 11.04 23.50 4.89
CA LYS A 95 11.63 24.44 3.93
C LYS A 95 10.73 24.64 2.71
N ALA A 96 10.20 23.56 2.13
CA ALA A 96 9.27 23.66 1.00
C ALA A 96 8.02 24.47 1.36
N ASN A 97 7.44 24.24 2.54
CA ASN A 97 6.27 24.98 3.04
C ASN A 97 6.58 26.47 3.26
N GLU A 98 7.71 26.79 3.91
CA GLU A 98 8.16 28.18 4.15
C GLU A 98 8.35 28.95 2.84
N GLU A 99 8.79 28.26 1.78
CA GLU A 99 8.99 28.84 0.44
C GLU A 99 7.73 28.78 -0.44
N GLY A 100 6.62 28.23 0.05
CA GLY A 100 5.38 28.04 -0.71
C GLY A 100 5.54 27.11 -1.92
N ARG A 101 6.48 26.16 -1.85
CA ARG A 101 6.80 25.18 -2.92
C ARG A 101 6.20 23.82 -2.60
N GLU A 102 5.99 23.01 -3.64
CA GLU A 102 5.64 21.60 -3.47
C GLU A 102 6.80 20.83 -2.80
N ILE A 103 6.45 19.81 -2.00
CA ILE A 103 7.44 18.90 -1.43
C ILE A 103 8.27 18.27 -2.56
N PRO A 104 9.61 18.33 -2.52
CA PRO A 104 10.47 17.77 -3.55
C PRO A 104 10.20 16.28 -3.85
N ARG A 105 10.35 15.86 -5.11
CA ARG A 105 10.03 14.49 -5.53
C ARG A 105 10.93 13.44 -4.92
N ASP A 106 12.21 13.75 -4.74
CA ASP A 106 13.14 12.90 -4.02
C ASP A 106 12.66 12.65 -2.59
N VAL A 107 12.14 13.67 -1.90
CA VAL A 107 11.49 13.52 -0.59
C VAL A 107 10.23 12.67 -0.67
N GLN A 108 9.34 12.94 -1.64
CA GLN A 108 8.10 12.17 -1.84
C GLN A 108 8.36 10.68 -2.07
N TYR A 109 9.46 10.33 -2.75
CA TYR A 109 9.87 8.96 -3.08
C TYR A 109 11.03 8.43 -2.23
N LEU A 110 11.26 9.01 -1.05
CA LEU A 110 12.25 8.57 -0.06
C LEU A 110 13.62 8.27 -0.67
N ALA A 111 14.10 9.17 -1.52
CA ALA A 111 15.35 9.08 -2.27
C ALA A 111 15.51 7.79 -3.11
N GLY A 112 14.40 7.21 -3.59
CA GLY A 112 14.43 6.03 -4.44
C GLY A 112 14.57 4.72 -3.67
N LEU A 113 14.31 4.72 -2.36
CA LEU A 113 14.34 3.52 -1.52
C LEU A 113 13.34 2.48 -2.07
N GLN A 114 13.81 1.25 -2.24
CA GLN A 114 13.02 0.13 -2.74
C GLN A 114 12.59 -0.83 -1.62
N ARG A 115 13.26 -0.77 -0.47
CA ARG A 115 12.98 -1.59 0.71
C ARG A 115 13.63 -0.99 1.95
N ILE A 116 13.06 -1.21 3.14
CA ILE A 116 13.74 -0.91 4.41
C ILE A 116 14.34 -2.20 4.97
N GLU A 117 15.66 -2.25 5.05
CA GLU A 117 16.40 -3.37 5.67
C GLU A 117 16.98 -2.99 7.03
N TYR A 118 17.17 -1.69 7.29
CA TYR A 118 17.82 -1.20 8.50
C TYR A 118 17.10 0.01 9.09
N VAL A 119 17.12 0.09 10.42
CA VAL A 119 16.73 1.28 11.18
C VAL A 119 17.85 1.61 12.18
N PHE A 120 18.29 2.86 12.19
CA PHE A 120 19.34 3.34 13.10
C PHE A 120 18.86 4.54 13.91
N VAL A 121 19.37 4.63 15.13
CA VAL A 121 19.21 5.78 16.02
C VAL A 121 20.55 6.50 16.12
N ASP A 122 20.61 7.73 15.62
CA ASP A 122 21.77 8.61 15.76
C ASP A 122 21.48 9.62 16.88
N LYS A 123 22.03 9.35 18.06
CA LYS A 123 21.87 10.21 19.24
C LYS A 123 22.61 11.54 19.10
N ASP A 124 23.74 11.55 18.41
CA ASP A 124 24.58 12.74 18.28
C ASP A 124 23.91 13.78 17.38
N LYS A 125 23.19 13.29 16.37
CA LYS A 125 22.44 14.13 15.44
C LYS A 125 20.96 14.25 15.75
N ASN A 126 20.48 13.64 16.82
CA ASN A 126 19.06 13.57 17.15
C ASN A 126 18.20 13.06 15.98
N ASP A 127 18.52 11.89 15.46
CA ASP A 127 17.92 11.38 14.23
C ASP A 127 17.53 9.90 14.33
N VAL A 128 16.53 9.55 13.52
CA VAL A 128 16.17 8.17 13.21
C VAL A 128 16.33 8.00 11.71
N ILE A 129 17.10 7.01 11.31
CA ILE A 129 17.46 6.77 9.91
C ILE A 129 16.87 5.43 9.47
N ILE A 130 16.15 5.43 8.35
CA ILE A 130 15.77 4.20 7.66
C ILE A 130 16.74 3.98 6.50
N ALA A 131 17.09 2.72 6.23
CA ALA A 131 18.03 2.41 5.16
C ALA A 131 17.78 1.07 4.48
N GLY A 132 18.26 0.96 3.25
CA GLY A 132 18.12 -0.24 2.43
C GLY A 132 18.49 0.02 0.97
N PRO A 133 18.20 -0.93 0.05
CA PRO A 133 18.51 -0.77 -1.36
C PRO A 133 17.69 0.36 -1.98
N ALA A 134 18.35 1.17 -2.81
CA ALA A 134 17.72 2.27 -3.53
C ALA A 134 18.24 2.37 -4.96
N GLU A 135 17.42 2.95 -5.83
CA GLU A 135 17.75 3.14 -7.23
C GLU A 135 17.02 4.35 -7.83
N PRO A 136 17.50 4.92 -8.95
CA PRO A 136 16.71 5.86 -9.75
C PRO A 136 15.36 5.26 -10.12
N TRP A 137 14.32 6.08 -10.11
CA TRP A 137 12.94 5.67 -10.41
C TRP A 137 12.38 6.37 -11.65
N LYS A 138 11.34 5.77 -12.24
CA LYS A 138 10.58 6.28 -13.39
C LYS A 138 9.09 5.97 -13.24
N VAL A 139 8.25 6.72 -13.94
CA VAL A 139 6.86 6.29 -14.19
C VAL A 139 6.89 5.19 -15.25
N ARG A 140 6.12 4.14 -15.05
CA ARG A 140 5.88 3.06 -16.01
C ARG A 140 4.58 3.33 -16.77
N GLU A 141 4.42 2.70 -17.94
CA GLU A 141 3.23 2.87 -18.80
C GLU A 141 1.90 2.50 -18.13
N ASP A 142 1.94 1.73 -17.04
CA ASP A 142 0.79 1.31 -16.24
C ASP A 142 0.60 2.15 -14.96
N GLY A 143 1.16 3.36 -14.91
CA GLY A 143 0.99 4.33 -13.83
C GLY A 143 1.77 4.03 -12.55
N PHE A 144 2.55 2.95 -12.49
CA PHE A 144 3.42 2.68 -11.35
C PHE A 144 4.68 3.53 -11.39
N VAL A 145 5.12 3.97 -10.21
CA VAL A 145 6.47 4.53 -10.04
C VAL A 145 7.39 3.44 -9.57
N VAL A 146 8.32 3.06 -10.43
CA VAL A 146 9.19 1.90 -10.22
C VAL A 146 10.65 2.30 -10.31
N GLY A 147 11.47 1.56 -9.59
CA GLY A 147 12.90 1.59 -9.79
C GLY A 147 13.28 1.17 -11.22
N THR A 148 14.30 1.81 -11.79
CA THR A 148 14.74 1.60 -13.18
C THR A 148 15.60 0.35 -13.36
N VAL A 149 16.12 -0.25 -12.28
CA VAL A 149 17.01 -1.41 -12.30
C VAL A 149 16.22 -2.67 -11.96
N THR A 150 15.54 -2.69 -10.82
CA THR A 150 14.79 -3.86 -10.34
C THR A 150 13.36 -3.91 -10.86
N GLY A 151 12.77 -2.76 -11.21
CA GLY A 151 11.36 -2.65 -11.61
C GLY A 151 10.37 -2.75 -10.45
N GLY A 152 10.85 -2.78 -9.20
CA GLY A 152 10.02 -2.74 -8.00
C GLY A 152 9.39 -1.37 -7.77
N ALA A 153 8.28 -1.33 -7.04
CA ALA A 153 7.64 -0.07 -6.65
C ALA A 153 8.57 0.74 -5.74
N THR A 154 8.71 2.03 -6.02
CA THR A 154 9.50 2.94 -5.17
C THR A 154 8.69 3.36 -3.95
N MET A 155 9.32 3.34 -2.78
CA MET A 155 8.70 3.71 -1.51
C MET A 155 8.24 5.18 -1.51
N ARG A 156 7.17 5.48 -0.78
CA ARG A 156 6.58 6.82 -0.74
C ARG A 156 6.45 7.34 0.68
N LEU A 157 6.73 8.64 0.83
CA LEU A 157 6.53 9.35 2.09
C LEU A 157 5.08 9.27 2.58
N SER A 158 4.09 9.35 1.67
CA SER A 158 2.67 9.29 2.05
C SER A 158 2.31 8.00 2.79
N ASP A 159 2.88 6.86 2.37
CA ASP A 159 2.58 5.57 2.99
C ASP A 159 3.34 5.38 4.30
N LEU A 160 4.57 5.91 4.41
CA LEU A 160 5.31 5.96 5.67
C LEU A 160 4.55 6.78 6.73
N VAL A 161 4.01 7.94 6.33
CA VAL A 161 3.21 8.80 7.23
C VAL A 161 1.92 8.09 7.64
N VAL A 162 1.23 7.41 6.72
CA VAL A 162 0.05 6.60 7.08
C VAL A 162 0.44 5.49 8.06
N ALA A 163 1.54 4.77 7.83
CA ALA A 163 2.02 3.74 8.75
C ALA A 163 2.29 4.30 10.16
N LEU A 164 3.01 5.43 10.26
CA LEU A 164 3.31 6.11 11.53
C LEU A 164 2.05 6.58 12.26
N ARG A 165 1.07 7.14 11.55
CA ARG A 165 -0.21 7.60 12.13
C ARG A 165 -1.13 6.46 12.55
N SER A 166 -0.95 5.27 11.98
CA SER A 166 -1.87 4.14 12.15
C SER A 166 -1.48 3.17 13.27
N VAL A 167 -0.30 3.34 13.90
CA VAL A 167 0.23 2.36 14.87
C VAL A 167 -0.75 2.08 16.02
N GLU A 168 -1.36 3.11 16.61
CA GLU A 168 -2.25 2.91 17.76
C GLU A 168 -3.62 2.32 17.36
N THR A 169 -4.15 2.67 16.19
CA THR A 169 -5.35 2.01 15.64
C THR A 169 -5.04 0.55 15.31
N ALA A 170 -3.88 0.27 14.69
CA ALA A 170 -3.40 -1.06 14.39
C ALA A 170 -3.23 -1.93 15.65
N ARG A 171 -2.83 -1.34 16.78
CA ARG A 171 -2.74 -2.04 18.06
C ARG A 171 -4.09 -2.55 18.56
N GLN A 172 -5.18 -1.85 18.24
CA GLN A 172 -6.54 -2.16 18.72
C GLN A 172 -7.29 -3.10 17.78
N GLU A 173 -7.19 -2.86 16.47
CA GLU A 173 -8.04 -3.52 15.47
C GLU A 173 -7.27 -4.41 14.49
N GLY A 174 -5.94 -4.30 14.45
CA GLY A 174 -5.11 -4.87 13.38
C GLY A 174 -5.26 -4.12 12.05
N ILE A 175 -4.23 -4.19 11.20
CA ILE A 175 -4.30 -3.66 9.84
C ILE A 175 -4.68 -4.80 8.91
N SER A 176 -5.87 -4.74 8.34
CA SER A 176 -6.33 -5.78 7.41
C SER A 176 -7.21 -5.22 6.30
N CYS A 177 -7.24 -5.93 5.17
CA CYS A 177 -8.30 -5.79 4.19
C CYS A 177 -8.86 -7.15 3.79
N SER A 178 -10.12 -7.20 3.39
CA SER A 178 -10.71 -8.38 2.77
C SER A 178 -11.67 -7.99 1.66
N ILE A 179 -11.73 -8.82 0.61
CA ILE A 179 -12.75 -8.75 -0.44
C ILE A 179 -13.61 -10.00 -0.27
N GLU A 180 -14.83 -9.82 0.20
CA GLU A 180 -15.71 -10.91 0.62
C GLU A 180 -17.04 -10.90 -0.13
N PRO A 181 -17.53 -12.07 -0.57
CA PRO A 181 -18.88 -12.18 -1.12
C PRO A 181 -19.95 -11.79 -0.09
N THR A 182 -21.04 -11.20 -0.56
CA THR A 182 -22.24 -11.00 0.27
C THR A 182 -22.91 -12.34 0.62
N ALA A 183 -23.57 -12.42 1.77
CA ALA A 183 -24.31 -13.62 2.16
C ALA A 183 -25.43 -13.91 1.15
N GLU A 184 -26.14 -12.89 0.69
CA GLU A 184 -27.15 -12.96 -0.35
C GLU A 184 -26.58 -13.47 -1.67
N GLY A 185 -25.39 -12.97 -2.05
CA GLY A 185 -24.66 -13.42 -3.23
C GLY A 185 -24.29 -14.89 -3.19
N ARG A 186 -23.78 -15.37 -2.05
CA ARG A 186 -23.48 -16.79 -1.83
C ARG A 186 -24.74 -17.65 -1.94
N LEU A 187 -25.85 -17.22 -1.35
CA LEU A 187 -27.13 -17.95 -1.42
C LEU A 187 -27.71 -18.00 -2.83
N ARG A 188 -27.68 -16.89 -3.58
CA ARG A 188 -28.14 -16.84 -4.97
C ARG A 188 -27.31 -17.77 -5.85
N LEU A 189 -25.98 -17.73 -5.72
CA LEU A 189 -25.08 -18.60 -6.47
C LEU A 189 -25.29 -20.08 -6.12
N GLN A 190 -25.43 -20.41 -4.83
CA GLN A 190 -25.70 -21.79 -4.39
C GLN A 190 -27.02 -22.32 -4.98
N LYS A 191 -28.07 -21.50 -4.98
CA LYS A 191 -29.37 -21.84 -5.60
C LYS A 191 -29.24 -22.08 -7.11
N LEU A 192 -28.47 -21.25 -7.82
CA LEU A 192 -28.20 -21.41 -9.25
C LEU A 192 -27.40 -22.69 -9.53
N MET A 193 -26.33 -22.93 -8.78
CA MET A 193 -25.47 -24.11 -8.94
C MET A 193 -26.23 -25.44 -8.74
N ARG A 194 -27.18 -25.49 -7.80
CA ARG A 194 -28.06 -26.67 -7.60
C ARG A 194 -28.96 -26.96 -8.80
N ARG A 195 -29.23 -25.98 -9.66
CA ARG A 195 -30.09 -26.12 -10.86
C ARG A 195 -29.30 -26.45 -12.12
N ILE A 196 -28.00 -26.15 -12.16
CA ILE A 196 -27.17 -26.36 -13.35
C ILE A 196 -26.80 -27.84 -13.48
N THR A 197 -27.33 -28.49 -14.51
CA THR A 197 -26.90 -29.82 -14.95
C THR A 197 -26.19 -29.71 -16.30
N LEU A 198 -24.86 -29.84 -16.30
CA LEU A 198 -24.08 -29.80 -17.53
C LEU A 198 -24.25 -31.09 -18.33
N ARG A 199 -24.53 -30.96 -19.63
CA ARG A 199 -24.55 -32.09 -20.57
C ARG A 199 -23.12 -32.60 -20.83
N PRO A 200 -22.94 -33.89 -21.18
CA PRO A 200 -21.62 -34.40 -21.59
C PRO A 200 -21.00 -33.53 -22.69
N GLY A 201 -19.75 -33.08 -22.50
CA GLY A 201 -19.03 -32.24 -23.46
C GLY A 201 -19.42 -30.75 -23.48
N GLN A 202 -20.42 -30.31 -22.70
CA GLN A 202 -20.80 -28.90 -22.62
C GLN A 202 -19.74 -28.08 -21.87
N ASN A 203 -19.29 -26.98 -22.47
CA ASN A 203 -18.33 -26.08 -21.83
C ASN A 203 -18.98 -25.39 -20.61
N PRO A 204 -18.41 -25.54 -19.40
CA PRO A 204 -18.89 -24.86 -18.20
C PRO A 204 -18.95 -23.33 -18.33
N ALA A 205 -18.10 -22.73 -19.16
CA ALA A 205 -18.03 -21.28 -19.38
C ALA A 205 -19.36 -20.64 -19.83
N VAL A 206 -20.29 -21.42 -20.39
CA VAL A 206 -21.62 -20.93 -20.81
C VAL A 206 -22.42 -20.34 -19.63
N TYR A 207 -22.17 -20.81 -18.41
CA TYR A 207 -22.89 -20.34 -17.20
C TYR A 207 -22.18 -19.21 -16.46
N GLU A 208 -20.97 -18.83 -16.88
CA GLU A 208 -20.13 -17.88 -16.16
C GLU A 208 -20.81 -16.52 -15.97
N ALA A 209 -21.49 -16.00 -17.00
CA ALA A 209 -22.21 -14.74 -16.91
C ALA A 209 -23.35 -14.79 -15.86
N SER A 210 -24.19 -15.83 -15.90
CA SER A 210 -25.29 -16.00 -14.94
C SER A 210 -24.78 -16.28 -13.52
N MET A 211 -23.65 -16.97 -13.38
CA MET A 211 -23.04 -17.20 -12.08
C MET A 211 -22.44 -15.93 -11.49
N ARG A 212 -21.77 -15.11 -12.32
CA ARG A 212 -21.27 -13.79 -11.94
C ARG A 212 -22.40 -12.88 -11.47
N GLU A 213 -23.48 -12.84 -12.24
CA GLU A 213 -24.69 -12.07 -11.89
C GLU A 213 -25.33 -12.56 -10.58
N ALA A 214 -25.46 -13.88 -10.41
CA ALA A 214 -25.99 -14.46 -9.17
C ALA A 214 -25.11 -14.13 -7.95
N PHE A 215 -23.79 -14.20 -8.11
CA PHE A 215 -22.83 -13.91 -7.06
C PHE A 215 -22.89 -12.43 -6.66
N GLY A 216 -22.99 -11.53 -7.63
CA GLY A 216 -23.10 -10.10 -7.40
C GLY A 216 -21.81 -9.48 -6.84
N PRO A 217 -21.84 -8.17 -6.51
CA PRO A 217 -20.68 -7.46 -6.00
C PRO A 217 -20.17 -8.07 -4.69
N GLN A 218 -18.85 -8.03 -4.54
CA GLN A 218 -18.15 -8.42 -3.32
C GLN A 218 -17.85 -7.17 -2.51
N THR A 219 -17.99 -7.25 -1.19
CA THR A 219 -17.79 -6.13 -0.28
C THR A 219 -16.33 -6.06 0.16
N ILE A 220 -15.81 -4.84 0.25
CA ILE A 220 -14.47 -4.57 0.74
C ILE A 220 -14.56 -4.16 2.21
N GLN A 221 -13.78 -4.81 3.06
CA GLN A 221 -13.61 -4.44 4.46
C GLN A 221 -12.17 -4.00 4.68
N LEU A 222 -11.98 -2.94 5.45
CA LEU A 222 -10.68 -2.34 5.75
C LEU A 222 -10.65 -1.98 7.23
N THR A 223 -9.55 -2.31 7.90
CA THR A 223 -9.33 -1.99 9.33
C THR A 223 -7.92 -1.45 9.54
N GLY A 224 -7.72 -0.68 10.61
CA GLY A 224 -6.39 -0.27 11.06
C GLY A 224 -5.74 0.91 10.31
N VAL A 225 -6.25 1.33 9.15
CA VAL A 225 -5.72 2.47 8.37
C VAL A 225 -6.84 3.37 7.81
N PRO A 226 -6.58 4.66 7.49
CA PRO A 226 -7.56 5.51 6.82
C PRO A 226 -7.99 4.91 5.48
N THR A 227 -9.30 4.67 5.32
CA THR A 227 -9.86 3.95 4.17
C THR A 227 -9.83 4.75 2.87
N ASP A 228 -9.60 6.06 2.96
CA ASP A 228 -9.45 7.01 1.85
C ASP A 228 -7.97 7.25 1.49
N SER A 229 -7.03 6.44 2.00
CA SER A 229 -5.60 6.57 1.72
C SER A 229 -5.14 5.74 0.51
N ARG A 230 -3.98 6.11 -0.06
CA ARG A 230 -3.27 5.26 -1.02
C ARG A 230 -2.93 3.89 -0.42
N PHE A 231 -2.48 3.87 0.84
CA PHE A 231 -2.15 2.67 1.60
C PHE A 231 -3.29 1.64 1.57
N ALA A 232 -4.51 2.07 1.91
CA ALA A 232 -5.70 1.21 1.88
C ALA A 232 -5.99 0.66 0.46
N ARG A 233 -5.83 1.51 -0.57
CA ARG A 233 -6.00 1.09 -1.97
C ARG A 233 -4.94 0.09 -2.41
N THR A 234 -3.68 0.26 -1.99
CA THR A 234 -2.60 -0.70 -2.27
C THR A 234 -2.91 -2.07 -1.67
N MET A 235 -3.40 -2.14 -0.42
CA MET A 235 -3.79 -3.41 0.20
C MET A 235 -4.89 -4.12 -0.60
N VAL A 236 -5.97 -3.41 -0.93
CA VAL A 236 -7.11 -3.97 -1.67
C VAL A 236 -6.71 -4.38 -3.09
N ALA A 237 -5.92 -3.55 -3.78
CA ALA A 237 -5.44 -3.84 -5.13
C ALA A 237 -4.53 -5.08 -5.15
N ALA A 238 -3.69 -5.27 -4.12
CA ALA A 238 -2.84 -6.44 -4.01
C ALA A 238 -3.66 -7.72 -3.79
N ASP A 239 -4.66 -7.71 -2.89
CA ASP A 239 -5.58 -8.85 -2.70
C ASP A 239 -6.35 -9.16 -4.00
N TYR A 240 -6.86 -8.13 -4.66
CA TYR A 240 -7.56 -8.26 -5.93
C TYR A 240 -6.69 -8.91 -7.02
N GLU A 241 -5.46 -8.43 -7.21
CA GLU A 241 -4.54 -9.00 -8.21
C GLU A 241 -4.09 -10.41 -7.83
N MET A 242 -3.81 -10.69 -6.56
CA MET A 242 -3.53 -12.04 -6.07
C MET A 242 -4.65 -13.01 -6.46
N LYS A 243 -5.91 -12.63 -6.18
CA LYS A 243 -7.09 -13.43 -6.52
C LYS A 243 -7.21 -13.65 -8.03
N ARG A 244 -6.97 -12.61 -8.84
CA ARG A 244 -6.98 -12.73 -10.31
C ARG A 244 -5.91 -13.69 -10.82
N VAL A 245 -4.71 -13.66 -10.24
CA VAL A 245 -3.62 -14.61 -10.58
C VAL A 245 -4.00 -16.03 -10.16
N ALA A 246 -4.51 -16.21 -8.94
CA ALA A 246 -4.96 -17.51 -8.42
C ALA A 246 -6.02 -18.16 -9.32
N MET A 247 -6.96 -17.34 -9.78
CA MET A 247 -8.06 -17.74 -10.67
C MET A 247 -7.64 -17.82 -12.14
N GLY A 248 -6.44 -17.41 -12.52
CA GLY A 248 -6.05 -17.34 -13.93
C GLY A 248 -6.86 -16.34 -14.76
N LEU A 249 -7.46 -15.34 -14.11
CA LEU A 249 -8.10 -14.18 -14.75
C LEU A 249 -7.08 -13.16 -15.25
N THR A 250 -5.86 -13.22 -14.72
CA THR A 250 -4.71 -12.46 -15.21
C THR A 250 -3.49 -13.37 -15.21
N PRO A 251 -2.63 -13.34 -16.25
CA PRO A 251 -1.40 -14.11 -16.24
C PRO A 251 -0.39 -13.50 -15.26
N SER A 252 0.24 -14.35 -14.43
CA SER A 252 1.35 -13.94 -13.55
C SER A 252 2.58 -13.48 -14.33
N GLN A 253 2.76 -13.98 -15.56
CA GLN A 253 3.95 -13.80 -16.40
C GLN A 253 5.24 -14.31 -15.74
N VAL A 254 5.12 -15.18 -14.75
CA VAL A 254 6.22 -15.81 -14.01
C VAL A 254 6.24 -17.30 -14.30
N ASN A 255 7.40 -17.82 -14.69
CA ASN A 255 7.56 -19.24 -14.99
C ASN A 255 7.37 -20.09 -13.73
N GLY A 256 6.54 -21.13 -13.82
CA GLY A 256 6.26 -22.03 -12.71
C GLY A 256 5.16 -21.56 -11.75
N LEU A 257 4.61 -20.35 -11.91
CA LEU A 257 3.46 -19.86 -11.14
C LEU A 257 2.16 -20.05 -11.94
N ASN A 258 1.68 -21.30 -11.98
CA ASN A 258 0.40 -21.66 -12.58
C ASN A 258 -0.76 -21.15 -11.72
N SER A 259 -1.95 -20.99 -12.33
CA SER A 259 -3.14 -20.66 -11.55
C SER A 259 -3.59 -21.88 -10.71
N TYR A 260 -4.19 -21.64 -9.55
CA TYR A 260 -4.78 -22.69 -8.72
C TYR A 260 -5.77 -23.54 -9.52
N LEU A 261 -6.49 -22.89 -10.42
CA LEU A 261 -7.44 -23.52 -11.34
C LEU A 261 -6.78 -24.52 -12.30
N GLN A 262 -5.61 -24.19 -12.84
CA GLN A 262 -4.84 -25.13 -13.67
C GLN A 262 -4.35 -26.32 -12.82
N MET A 263 -3.89 -26.06 -11.60
CA MET A 263 -3.38 -27.09 -10.68
C MET A 263 -4.47 -28.06 -10.22
N SER A 264 -5.69 -27.56 -10.00
CA SER A 264 -6.81 -28.29 -9.38
C SER A 264 -7.79 -28.93 -10.38
N LYS A 265 -7.57 -28.76 -11.70
CA LYS A 265 -8.48 -29.17 -12.78
C LYS A 265 -8.93 -30.63 -12.74
N ASN A 266 -8.06 -31.55 -12.29
CA ASN A 266 -8.33 -32.99 -12.30
C ASN A 266 -8.74 -33.56 -10.93
N SER A 267 -8.95 -32.70 -9.94
CA SER A 267 -9.22 -33.08 -8.55
C SER A 267 -10.72 -33.12 -8.24
N ALA A 268 -11.09 -33.92 -7.23
CA ALA A 268 -12.45 -33.94 -6.71
C ALA A 268 -12.59 -32.85 -5.65
N HIS A 269 -13.57 -31.95 -5.83
CA HIS A 269 -13.81 -30.83 -4.93
C HIS A 269 -15.12 -30.99 -4.16
N ALA A 270 -15.16 -30.56 -2.89
CA ALA A 270 -16.42 -30.43 -2.16
C ALA A 270 -17.12 -29.12 -2.57
N SER A 271 -18.44 -29.17 -2.82
CA SER A 271 -19.19 -28.02 -3.38
C SER A 271 -19.36 -26.84 -2.42
N ASN A 272 -19.07 -27.03 -1.13
CA ASN A 272 -19.27 -26.04 -0.06
C ASN A 272 -17.96 -25.68 0.65
N GLN A 273 -16.81 -26.03 0.06
CA GLN A 273 -15.49 -25.71 0.58
C GLN A 273 -14.73 -24.95 -0.49
N ASN A 274 -14.36 -23.71 -0.17
CA ASN A 274 -13.61 -22.86 -1.08
C ASN A 274 -12.28 -22.48 -0.40
N PRO A 275 -11.16 -22.53 -1.12
CA PRO A 275 -9.92 -21.99 -0.61
C PRO A 275 -10.02 -20.47 -0.47
N ARG A 276 -9.47 -19.99 0.64
CA ARG A 276 -9.24 -18.59 0.96
C ARG A 276 -7.74 -18.34 0.89
N TRP A 277 -7.32 -17.22 0.32
CA TRP A 277 -5.91 -16.79 0.31
C TRP A 277 -5.76 -15.39 0.87
N TRP A 278 -4.73 -15.15 1.66
CA TRP A 278 -4.38 -13.79 2.10
C TRP A 278 -2.87 -13.62 2.12
N MET A 279 -2.42 -12.37 2.05
CA MET A 279 -0.99 -12.03 2.20
C MET A 279 -0.73 -11.52 3.61
N ALA A 280 0.31 -12.04 4.24
CA ALA A 280 0.74 -11.66 5.59
C ALA A 280 2.24 -11.36 5.63
N CYS A 281 2.68 -10.70 6.71
CA CYS A 281 4.10 -10.44 6.98
C CYS A 281 4.92 -11.75 7.09
N ASP A 282 6.08 -11.81 6.46
CA ASP A 282 6.99 -12.97 6.47
C ASP A 282 8.46 -12.53 6.63
N TYR A 283 8.86 -12.30 7.87
CA TYR A 283 10.19 -11.84 8.24
C TYR A 283 10.89 -12.92 9.04
N ASP A 284 12.15 -13.23 8.67
CA ASP A 284 12.94 -14.29 9.31
C ASP A 284 13.32 -13.89 10.74
N SER A 285 13.74 -12.62 10.90
CA SER A 285 14.09 -12.03 12.18
C SER A 285 14.10 -10.51 12.10
N LEU A 286 13.84 -9.88 13.25
CA LEU A 286 14.19 -8.50 13.50
C LEU A 286 15.43 -8.48 14.40
N ALA A 287 16.62 -8.38 13.80
CA ALA A 287 17.85 -8.32 14.58
C ALA A 287 17.99 -6.94 15.24
N LYS A 288 18.50 -6.89 16.46
CA LYS A 288 18.73 -5.66 17.25
C LYS A 288 20.16 -5.66 17.81
N SER A 289 20.82 -4.50 17.83
CA SER A 289 22.12 -4.35 18.50
C SER A 289 21.99 -4.36 20.02
N GLU A 290 23.04 -4.76 20.74
CA GLU A 290 23.02 -4.81 22.21
C GLU A 290 22.70 -3.46 22.87
N ASP A 291 23.17 -2.36 22.27
CA ASP A 291 22.90 -0.99 22.73
C ASP A 291 21.50 -0.48 22.39
N GLY A 292 20.73 -1.25 21.59
CA GLY A 292 19.40 -0.88 21.13
C GLY A 292 19.38 0.41 20.31
N LEU A 293 20.38 0.61 19.43
CA LEU A 293 20.49 1.73 18.51
C LEU A 293 20.43 1.33 17.03
N ALA A 294 20.40 0.03 16.73
CA ALA A 294 20.34 -0.47 15.38
C ALA A 294 19.44 -1.70 15.27
N TRP A 295 18.70 -1.77 14.17
CA TRP A 295 17.85 -2.90 13.81
C TRP A 295 18.07 -3.30 12.36
N LYS A 296 17.92 -4.59 12.09
CA LYS A 296 17.92 -5.15 10.74
C LYS A 296 16.68 -6.02 10.51
N LEU A 297 15.89 -5.65 9.51
CA LEU A 297 14.77 -6.44 8.99
C LEU A 297 15.32 -7.44 7.97
N SER A 298 15.04 -8.73 8.16
CA SER A 298 15.46 -9.81 7.24
C SER A 298 14.28 -10.66 6.80
N GLY A 299 14.42 -11.34 5.65
CA GLY A 299 13.40 -12.22 5.09
C GLY A 299 12.69 -11.62 3.88
N GLN A 300 11.72 -12.36 3.32
CA GLN A 300 11.04 -11.98 2.10
C GLN A 300 10.06 -10.81 2.29
N GLY A 301 9.51 -10.65 3.49
CA GLY A 301 8.56 -9.60 3.85
C GLY A 301 7.10 -10.00 3.65
N VAL A 302 6.77 -10.75 2.59
CA VAL A 302 5.38 -11.17 2.30
C VAL A 302 5.29 -12.67 2.08
N LYS A 303 4.27 -13.29 2.67
CA LYS A 303 3.88 -14.68 2.42
C LYS A 303 2.41 -14.79 2.09
N THR A 304 2.12 -15.63 1.10
CA THR A 304 0.74 -16.02 0.79
C THR A 304 0.34 -17.18 1.69
N MET A 305 -0.76 -16.98 2.40
CA MET A 305 -1.36 -17.93 3.31
C MET A 305 -2.64 -18.50 2.71
N THR A 306 -3.07 -19.67 3.20
CA THR A 306 -4.32 -20.28 2.76
C THR A 306 -5.01 -21.10 3.84
N GLU A 307 -6.33 -21.15 3.75
CA GLU A 307 -7.20 -22.02 4.52
C GLU A 307 -8.45 -22.40 3.70
N ILE A 308 -9.27 -23.29 4.23
CA ILE A 308 -10.57 -23.63 3.66
C ILE A 308 -11.67 -22.94 4.47
N ASP A 309 -12.53 -22.20 3.78
CA ASP A 309 -13.80 -21.71 4.32
C ASP A 309 -14.90 -22.76 4.12
N ALA A 310 -15.74 -22.95 5.13
CA ALA A 310 -17.03 -23.61 5.03
C ALA A 310 -18.14 -22.57 4.91
N ILE A 311 -19.08 -22.79 3.99
CA ILE A 311 -20.26 -21.93 3.82
C ILE A 311 -21.47 -22.64 4.47
N SER A 312 -22.09 -22.00 5.46
CA SER A 312 -23.31 -22.47 6.12
C SER A 312 -24.57 -22.21 5.28
N ASP A 313 -25.69 -22.81 5.68
CA ASP A 313 -26.96 -22.73 4.93
C ASP A 313 -27.56 -21.32 4.86
N ASP A 314 -27.17 -20.43 5.78
CA ASP A 314 -27.51 -19.00 5.79
C ASP A 314 -26.56 -18.15 4.92
N GLY A 315 -25.54 -18.76 4.32
CA GLY A 315 -24.54 -18.06 3.52
C GLY A 315 -23.44 -17.40 4.35
N THR A 316 -23.30 -17.69 5.64
CA THR A 316 -22.15 -17.26 6.45
C THR A 316 -20.92 -18.11 6.12
N ALA A 317 -19.74 -17.48 6.06
CA ALA A 317 -18.47 -18.19 5.88
C ALA A 317 -17.81 -18.39 7.25
N SER A 318 -17.27 -19.57 7.51
CA SER A 318 -16.50 -19.87 8.71
C SER A 318 -15.20 -20.61 8.38
N GLN A 319 -14.14 -20.25 9.11
CA GLN A 319 -12.84 -20.87 8.96
C GLN A 319 -12.88 -22.30 9.49
N THR A 320 -12.39 -23.25 8.70
CA THR A 320 -12.36 -24.66 9.11
C THR A 320 -11.02 -25.10 9.70
N GLY A 321 -9.98 -24.27 9.56
CA GLY A 321 -8.58 -24.63 9.86
C GLY A 321 -8.02 -25.74 8.96
N ARG A 322 -8.79 -26.25 8.00
CA ARG A 322 -8.34 -27.28 7.04
C ARG A 322 -7.60 -26.63 5.89
N LYS A 323 -6.67 -27.38 5.29
CA LYS A 323 -5.86 -26.94 4.15
C LYS A 323 -6.14 -27.80 2.93
N ASP A 324 -6.42 -27.18 1.80
CA ASP A 324 -6.46 -27.85 0.50
C ASP A 324 -5.03 -27.98 -0.04
N LYS A 325 -4.65 -29.16 -0.52
CA LYS A 325 -3.27 -29.43 -0.97
C LYS A 325 -2.87 -28.54 -2.14
N PHE A 326 -3.78 -28.27 -3.08
CA PHE A 326 -3.49 -27.42 -4.23
C PHE A 326 -3.48 -25.95 -3.85
N ALA A 327 -4.34 -25.53 -2.92
CA ALA A 327 -4.34 -24.16 -2.42
C ALA A 327 -3.07 -23.86 -1.65
N GLN A 328 -2.58 -24.81 -0.85
CA GLN A 328 -1.30 -24.69 -0.14
C GLN A 328 -0.14 -24.67 -1.13
N ALA A 329 -0.10 -25.60 -2.10
CA ALA A 329 0.95 -25.61 -3.11
C ALA A 329 0.97 -24.32 -3.96
N TRP A 330 -0.19 -23.73 -4.25
CA TRP A 330 -0.28 -22.46 -4.96
C TRP A 330 0.23 -21.30 -4.09
N ALA A 331 -0.16 -21.25 -2.82
CA ALA A 331 0.30 -20.24 -1.87
C ALA A 331 1.82 -20.32 -1.64
N ASP A 332 2.37 -21.55 -1.53
CA ASP A 332 3.81 -21.79 -1.43
C ASP A 332 4.54 -21.33 -2.70
N ALA A 333 4.01 -21.65 -3.89
CA ALA A 333 4.59 -21.23 -5.16
C ALA A 333 4.56 -19.70 -5.35
N MET A 334 3.45 -19.04 -4.98
CA MET A 334 3.35 -17.58 -5.02
C MET A 334 4.35 -16.94 -4.05
N THR A 335 4.51 -17.52 -2.87
CA THR A 335 5.50 -17.07 -1.88
C THR A 335 6.91 -17.24 -2.44
N GLU A 336 7.30 -18.43 -2.92
CA GLU A 336 8.63 -18.67 -3.48
C GLU A 336 8.97 -17.75 -4.66
N LYS A 337 7.97 -17.42 -5.48
CA LYS A 337 8.12 -16.57 -6.68
C LYS A 337 7.81 -15.10 -6.44
N TYR A 338 7.56 -14.68 -5.20
CA TYR A 338 7.07 -13.33 -4.90
C TYR A 338 8.00 -12.23 -5.42
N ALA A 339 9.32 -12.41 -5.26
CA ALA A 339 10.31 -11.46 -5.73
C ALA A 339 10.38 -11.33 -7.26
N GLU A 340 10.06 -12.39 -8.02
CA GLU A 340 9.96 -12.31 -9.48
C GLU A 340 8.62 -11.69 -9.89
N LEU A 341 7.55 -12.11 -9.22
CA LEU A 341 6.19 -11.61 -9.44
C LEU A 341 6.09 -10.11 -9.20
N SER A 342 6.72 -9.59 -8.15
CA SER A 342 6.70 -8.16 -7.81
C SER A 342 7.39 -7.28 -8.86
N ARG A 343 8.38 -7.79 -9.58
CA ARG A 343 8.99 -7.05 -10.71
C ARG A 343 8.05 -6.95 -11.90
N ARG A 344 7.24 -7.99 -12.15
CA ARG A 344 6.25 -8.00 -13.24
C ARG A 344 5.01 -7.19 -12.86
N MET A 345 4.54 -7.36 -11.63
CA MET A 345 3.34 -6.77 -11.06
C MET A 345 3.72 -5.95 -9.82
N PRO A 346 4.11 -4.67 -9.97
CA PRO A 346 4.66 -3.83 -8.90
C PRO A 346 3.73 -3.61 -7.73
N ILE A 347 2.43 -3.90 -7.87
CA ILE A 347 1.50 -3.89 -6.74
C ILE A 347 1.96 -4.79 -5.60
N PHE A 348 2.64 -5.90 -5.89
CA PHE A 348 3.17 -6.79 -4.86
C PHE A 348 4.42 -6.22 -4.17
N SER A 349 5.32 -5.54 -4.89
CA SER A 349 6.39 -4.78 -4.23
C SER A 349 5.86 -3.57 -3.45
N ASP A 350 4.78 -2.95 -3.93
CA ASP A 350 4.13 -1.83 -3.25
C ASP A 350 3.46 -2.31 -1.94
N LEU A 351 2.88 -3.52 -1.93
CA LEU A 351 2.41 -4.19 -0.73
C LEU A 351 3.56 -4.46 0.25
N GLN A 352 4.68 -5.00 -0.24
CA GLN A 352 5.87 -5.24 0.59
C GLN A 352 6.38 -3.94 1.23
N ASN A 353 6.43 -2.84 0.46
CA ASN A 353 6.84 -1.54 0.97
C ASN A 353 5.98 -1.07 2.14
N ILE A 354 4.64 -1.17 2.02
CA ILE A 354 3.77 -0.76 3.11
C ILE A 354 3.86 -1.68 4.33
N MET A 355 4.15 -2.98 4.15
CA MET A 355 4.43 -3.90 5.26
C MET A 355 5.74 -3.54 5.98
N ASP A 356 6.83 -3.29 5.25
CA ASP A 356 8.10 -2.83 5.82
C ASP A 356 7.90 -1.52 6.60
N MET A 357 7.19 -0.56 6.03
CA MET A 357 6.89 0.72 6.69
C MET A 357 6.04 0.54 7.94
N THR A 358 5.07 -0.37 7.94
CA THR A 358 4.28 -0.69 9.15
C THR A 358 5.16 -1.27 10.24
N ILE A 359 6.05 -2.21 9.93
CA ILE A 359 6.96 -2.78 10.93
C ILE A 359 7.89 -1.71 11.48
N VAL A 360 8.43 -0.85 10.63
CA VAL A 360 9.31 0.26 11.04
C VAL A 360 8.54 1.28 11.90
N ALA A 361 7.30 1.61 11.54
CA ALA A 361 6.44 2.48 12.34
C ALA A 361 6.13 1.87 13.72
N THR A 362 5.77 0.59 13.76
CA THR A 362 5.57 -0.16 14.99
C THR A 362 6.85 -0.19 15.84
N LEU A 363 8.00 -0.41 15.22
CA LEU A 363 9.31 -0.40 15.88
C LEU A 363 9.61 0.97 16.49
N ILE A 364 9.44 2.05 15.72
CA ILE A 364 9.64 3.44 16.18
C ILE A 364 8.81 3.71 17.44
N SER A 365 7.53 3.29 17.45
CA SER A 365 6.63 3.45 18.58
C SER A 365 7.02 2.56 19.78
N GLN A 366 7.16 1.25 19.59
CA GLN A 366 7.39 0.29 20.68
C GLN A 366 8.75 0.50 21.36
N GLU A 367 9.80 0.73 20.58
CA GLU A 367 11.15 0.92 21.09
C GLU A 367 11.45 2.38 21.43
N ARG A 368 10.47 3.28 21.29
CA ARG A 368 10.59 4.72 21.60
C ARG A 368 11.80 5.35 20.91
N LEU A 369 11.97 5.06 19.62
CA LEU A 369 13.18 5.45 18.88
C LEU A 369 13.33 6.96 18.78
N ALA A 370 12.22 7.67 18.57
CA ALA A 370 12.19 9.12 18.55
C ALA A 370 12.68 9.71 19.89
N GLN A 371 12.24 9.16 21.01
CA GLN A 371 12.66 9.60 22.35
C GLN A 371 14.13 9.25 22.63
N LYS A 372 14.60 8.07 22.22
CA LYS A 372 16.02 7.68 22.31
C LYS A 372 16.93 8.62 21.52
N ALA A 373 16.44 9.09 20.37
CA ALA A 373 17.11 10.05 19.51
C ALA A 373 16.89 11.50 19.94
N ASN A 374 16.00 11.82 20.89
CA ASN A 374 15.57 13.21 21.13
C ASN A 374 15.09 13.91 19.83
N LEU A 375 14.38 13.16 18.97
CA LEU A 375 13.79 13.63 17.73
C LEU A 375 12.29 13.87 17.94
N ASP A 376 11.83 15.07 17.60
CA ASP A 376 10.41 15.36 17.43
C ASP A 376 9.93 14.79 16.09
N LEU A 377 8.87 13.97 16.11
CA LEU A 377 8.26 13.34 14.93
C LEU A 377 6.83 13.81 14.67
N ASP A 378 6.37 14.89 15.32
CA ASP A 378 4.98 15.34 15.26
C ASP A 378 4.51 15.66 13.83
N LEU A 379 5.40 16.13 12.94
CA LEU A 379 5.04 16.36 11.53
C LEU A 379 4.53 15.07 10.84
N PHE A 380 5.05 13.91 11.22
CA PHE A 380 4.62 12.63 10.67
C PHE A 380 3.50 11.99 11.48
N THR A 381 3.54 12.06 12.81
CA THR A 381 2.61 11.32 13.69
C THR A 381 1.32 12.07 13.97
N VAL A 382 1.32 13.41 13.89
CA VAL A 382 0.14 14.24 14.11
C VAL A 382 -0.42 14.70 12.76
N LYS A 383 -1.74 14.71 12.63
CA LYS A 383 -2.40 15.27 11.45
C LYS A 383 -2.28 16.79 11.49
N SER A 384 -1.59 17.37 10.50
CA SER A 384 -1.43 18.82 10.34
C SER A 384 -1.56 19.23 8.87
N ASP A 385 -1.81 20.53 8.66
CA ASP A 385 -1.84 21.13 7.33
C ASP A 385 -0.43 21.32 6.73
N ASP A 386 0.63 21.13 7.52
CA ASP A 386 2.03 21.17 7.07
C ASP A 386 2.42 19.94 6.23
N LEU A 387 1.70 18.83 6.38
CA LEU A 387 1.89 17.62 5.58
C LEU A 387 0.54 17.03 5.16
N PRO A 388 -0.15 17.68 4.20
CA PRO A 388 -1.43 17.20 3.72
C PRO A 388 -1.24 15.91 2.93
N LEU A 389 -1.99 14.88 3.30
CA LEU A 389 -2.05 13.63 2.53
C LEU A 389 -3.20 13.70 1.53
N SER A 390 -2.96 13.18 0.33
CA SER A 390 -4.02 13.03 -0.66
C SER A 390 -5.12 12.09 -0.13
N SER A 391 -6.36 12.53 -0.21
CA SER A 391 -7.54 11.70 0.05
C SER A 391 -8.07 11.15 -1.27
N TYR A 392 -8.56 9.92 -1.23
CA TYR A 392 -9.04 9.18 -2.37
C TYR A 392 -10.43 8.61 -2.09
N VAL A 393 -11.18 8.25 -3.14
CA VAL A 393 -12.46 7.55 -2.95
C VAL A 393 -12.22 6.21 -2.26
N THR A 394 -12.93 5.98 -1.15
CA THR A 394 -12.88 4.74 -0.37
C THR A 394 -13.34 3.55 -1.23
N PRO A 395 -12.54 2.46 -1.32
CA PRO A 395 -12.99 1.22 -1.95
C PRO A 395 -14.05 0.55 -1.06
N LYS A 396 -15.22 0.27 -1.63
CA LYS A 396 -16.37 -0.33 -0.92
C LYS A 396 -16.78 -1.68 -1.50
N ALA A 397 -16.64 -1.87 -2.81
CA ALA A 397 -17.04 -3.09 -3.48
C ALA A 397 -16.17 -3.39 -4.70
N VAL A 398 -16.21 -4.64 -5.15
CA VAL A 398 -15.58 -5.12 -6.38
C VAL A 398 -16.62 -5.86 -7.21
N ASP A 399 -16.58 -5.66 -8.53
CA ASP A 399 -17.32 -6.52 -9.44
C ASP A 399 -16.86 -7.98 -9.30
N PRO A 400 -17.79 -8.95 -9.26
CA PRO A 400 -17.47 -10.35 -9.01
C PRO A 400 -16.39 -10.89 -9.95
N GLN A 401 -15.18 -11.06 -9.42
CA GLN A 401 -14.09 -11.75 -10.08
C GLN A 401 -14.19 -13.21 -9.67
N CYS A 402 -14.73 -14.01 -10.57
CA CYS A 402 -14.97 -15.43 -10.34
C CYS A 402 -14.54 -16.19 -11.58
N SER A 403 -13.83 -17.28 -11.35
CA SER A 403 -13.54 -18.27 -12.37
C SER A 403 -14.12 -19.60 -11.92
N PHE A 404 -14.90 -20.21 -12.79
CA PHE A 404 -15.69 -21.38 -12.45
C PHE A 404 -15.10 -22.61 -13.13
N ILE A 405 -14.45 -23.49 -12.36
CA ILE A 405 -14.02 -24.81 -12.85
C ILE A 405 -14.92 -25.90 -12.29
N ARG A 406 -15.29 -26.83 -13.18
CA ARG A 406 -15.89 -28.11 -12.83
C ARG A 406 -14.79 -29.13 -12.55
N GLY A 407 -14.60 -29.52 -11.30
CA GLY A 407 -13.70 -30.61 -10.92
C GLY A 407 -14.22 -31.99 -11.36
N ARG A 408 -13.41 -33.04 -11.18
CA ARG A 408 -13.81 -34.43 -11.46
C ARG A 408 -14.96 -34.80 -10.51
N GLY A 409 -16.14 -35.11 -11.07
CA GLY A 409 -17.39 -35.33 -10.30
C GLY A 409 -18.43 -34.21 -10.41
N GLY A 410 -18.15 -33.13 -11.15
CA GLY A 410 -19.17 -32.20 -11.61
C GLY A 410 -19.46 -30.98 -10.74
N LYS A 411 -18.59 -30.69 -9.77
CA LYS A 411 -18.76 -29.62 -8.77
C LYS A 411 -17.92 -28.39 -9.11
N TRP A 412 -18.44 -27.21 -8.78
CA TRP A 412 -17.81 -25.92 -9.04
C TRP A 412 -16.97 -25.48 -7.85
N VAL A 413 -15.81 -24.87 -8.10
CA VAL A 413 -15.02 -24.15 -7.10
C VAL A 413 -15.22 -22.66 -7.30
N VAL A 414 -15.49 -21.93 -6.22
CA VAL A 414 -15.72 -20.48 -6.26
C VAL A 414 -14.78 -19.85 -5.24
N THR A 415 -13.60 -19.46 -5.70
CA THR A 415 -12.58 -18.85 -4.84
C THR A 415 -12.80 -17.34 -4.84
N ALA A 416 -13.19 -16.78 -3.70
CA ALA A 416 -13.61 -15.38 -3.66
C ALA A 416 -13.28 -14.66 -2.35
N SER A 417 -12.90 -15.39 -1.30
CA SER A 417 -12.51 -14.85 0.01
C SER A 417 -10.99 -14.73 0.11
N GLY A 418 -10.54 -13.72 0.83
CA GLY A 418 -9.11 -13.43 0.95
C GLY A 418 -8.82 -12.00 1.36
N GLY A 419 -7.54 -11.66 1.50
CA GLY A 419 -7.18 -10.35 2.00
C GLY A 419 -5.69 -10.05 2.14
N VAL A 420 -5.43 -9.02 2.91
CA VAL A 420 -4.10 -8.66 3.42
C VAL A 420 -4.22 -8.54 4.94
N ASP A 421 -3.24 -9.07 5.66
CA ASP A 421 -3.10 -8.94 7.11
C ASP A 421 -1.69 -8.42 7.43
N ILE A 422 -1.58 -7.28 8.10
CA ILE A 422 -0.30 -6.67 8.44
C ILE A 422 -0.19 -6.57 9.96
N ASN A 423 0.59 -7.48 10.55
CA ASN A 423 0.89 -7.48 11.97
C ASN A 423 2.34 -7.08 12.24
N GLY A 424 2.58 -5.77 12.37
CA GLY A 424 3.90 -5.25 12.73
C GLY A 424 4.33 -5.59 14.17
N PHE A 425 3.37 -5.80 15.07
CA PHE A 425 3.63 -6.06 16.49
C PHE A 425 4.28 -7.42 16.69
N GLU A 426 3.76 -8.46 16.05
CA GLU A 426 4.32 -9.81 16.13
C GLU A 426 5.78 -9.87 15.63
N VAL A 427 6.11 -9.10 14.58
CA VAL A 427 7.48 -9.02 14.06
C VAL A 427 8.39 -8.31 15.05
N VAL A 428 7.93 -7.18 15.61
CA VAL A 428 8.71 -6.38 16.57
C VAL A 428 8.82 -7.06 17.95
N GLU A 429 7.93 -7.97 18.32
CA GLU A 429 8.05 -8.73 19.57
C GLU A 429 9.11 -9.85 19.46
N LYS A 430 9.37 -10.38 18.26
CA LYS A 430 10.30 -11.49 18.01
C LYS A 430 11.72 -11.02 17.67
N GLN A 431 12.24 -10.02 18.38
CA GLN A 431 13.58 -9.50 18.13
C GLN A 431 14.68 -10.44 18.63
N GLN A 432 15.83 -10.43 17.96
CA GLN A 432 17.00 -11.21 18.35
C GLN A 432 18.24 -10.33 18.39
N THR A 433 19.08 -10.50 19.41
CA THR A 433 20.31 -9.72 19.52
C THR A 433 21.35 -10.17 18.48
N ASP A 434 21.95 -9.21 17.77
CA ASP A 434 23.11 -9.42 16.88
C ASP A 434 24.25 -8.46 17.25
N ALA A 435 25.35 -9.03 17.74
CA ALA A 435 26.53 -8.29 18.18
C ALA A 435 27.25 -7.53 17.03
N ASN A 436 27.08 -7.96 15.77
CA ASN A 436 27.73 -7.32 14.63
C ASN A 436 27.02 -6.02 14.21
N LEU A 437 25.76 -5.84 14.61
CA LEU A 437 24.93 -4.76 14.09
C LEU A 437 25.36 -3.38 14.59
N ALA A 438 25.95 -3.29 15.78
CA ALA A 438 26.54 -2.04 16.28
C ALA A 438 27.68 -1.53 15.38
N LYS A 439 28.50 -2.44 14.83
CA LYS A 439 29.57 -2.08 13.90
C LYS A 439 29.02 -1.63 12.54
N VAL A 440 27.95 -2.26 12.06
CA VAL A 440 27.26 -1.83 10.84
C VAL A 440 26.71 -0.41 11.03
N CYS A 441 26.04 -0.15 12.15
CA CYS A 441 25.51 1.16 12.50
C CYS A 441 26.59 2.25 12.52
N SER A 442 27.67 2.05 13.29
CA SER A 442 28.75 3.04 13.38
C SER A 442 29.40 3.33 12.03
N THR A 443 29.59 2.30 11.20
CA THR A 443 30.16 2.43 9.86
C THR A 443 29.22 3.17 8.91
N ALA A 444 27.91 2.95 9.03
CA ALA A 444 26.88 3.62 8.21
C ALA A 444 26.71 5.10 8.60
N LEU A 445 26.67 5.40 9.90
CA LEU A 445 26.53 6.76 10.42
C LEU A 445 27.80 7.61 10.22
N ALA A 446 28.99 7.01 10.19
CA ALA A 446 30.23 7.73 9.90
C ALA A 446 30.25 8.38 8.50
N GLY A 447 29.44 7.89 7.55
CA GLY A 447 29.33 8.43 6.19
C GLY A 447 28.30 9.55 6.02
N THR A 448 27.70 10.04 7.11
CA THR A 448 26.61 11.01 7.03
C THR A 448 27.00 12.29 6.30
N SER A 449 26.14 12.73 5.39
CA SER A 449 26.22 13.99 4.64
C SER A 449 25.40 15.10 5.30
N GLU A 450 25.58 16.37 4.89
CA GLU A 450 24.62 17.44 5.19
C GLU A 450 23.28 17.26 4.46
N ASN A 451 23.26 16.42 3.42
CA ASN A 451 22.04 16.04 2.73
C ASN A 451 21.19 15.08 3.59
N TRP A 452 19.87 15.14 3.45
CA TRP A 452 18.93 14.29 4.20
C TRP A 452 18.97 12.81 3.79
N TRP A 453 19.72 12.47 2.75
CA TRP A 453 20.04 11.09 2.36
C TRP A 453 21.50 10.98 1.86
N TRP A 454 22.07 9.78 1.98
CA TRP A 454 23.42 9.44 1.48
C TRP A 454 23.56 7.94 1.22
N ASP A 455 24.55 7.55 0.42
CA ASP A 455 24.84 6.14 0.09
C ASP A 455 26.01 5.62 0.93
N LYS A 456 25.97 4.32 1.28
CA LYS A 456 27.00 3.67 2.08
C LYS A 456 27.66 2.46 1.41
#